data_AF-A0A2V8E9Z4-F1
#
_entry.id   AF-A0A2V8E9Z4-F1
#
_cell.length_a   1.000
_cell.length_b   1.000
_cell.length_c   1.000
_cell.angle_alpha   90.00
_cell.angle_beta   90.00
_cell.angle_gamma   90.00
#
_symmetry.space_group_name_H-M   'P 1'
#
loop_
_entity.id
_entity.type
_entity.pdbx_description
1 polymer ?
#
loop_
_entity_poly.entity_id
_entity_poly.type
_entity_poly.pdbx_seq_one_letter_code
_entity_poly.pdbx_strand_id
1 'polypeptide(L)' 'MSASLHPTEIHRRRHRTAKRNKLRAQLATAPAIGRAAIEAKLQKTYALGSGPQLSKSKTNDV' A
#
# COMPACT_ATOMS: atom_id res chain seq x y z
N MET A 1 -31.17 4.55 -9.24
CA MET A 1 -30.00 3.64 -9.16
C MET A 1 -29.45 3.67 -7.74
N SER A 2 -29.90 2.77 -6.87
CA SER A 2 -29.44 2.69 -5.48
C SER A 2 -28.24 1.76 -5.44
N ALA A 3 -27.02 2.31 -5.54
CA ALA A 3 -25.79 1.55 -5.34
C ALA A 3 -25.60 1.29 -3.84
N SER A 4 -26.50 0.48 -3.25
CA SER A 4 -26.31 -0.05 -1.91
C SER A 4 -25.12 -1.00 -1.97
N LEU A 5 -23.95 -0.52 -1.55
CA LEU A 5 -22.78 -1.36 -1.37
C LEU A 5 -23.17 -2.47 -0.39
N HIS A 6 -23.12 -3.71 -0.87
CA HIS A 6 -23.40 -4.88 -0.04
C HIS A 6 -22.60 -4.77 1.27
N PRO A 7 -23.18 -5.10 2.43
CA PRO A 7 -22.49 -5.01 3.72
C PRO A 7 -21.09 -5.65 3.69
N THR A 8 -20.97 -6.79 3.01
CA THR A 8 -19.69 -7.49 2.77
C THR A 8 -18.65 -6.64 2.02
N GLU A 9 -19.07 -5.84 1.05
CA GLU A 9 -18.19 -4.91 0.31
C GLU A 9 -17.68 -3.79 1.23
N ILE A 10 -18.55 -3.27 2.10
CA ILE A 10 -18.20 -2.27 3.11
C ILE A 10 -17.19 -2.84 4.11
N HIS A 11 -17.43 -4.06 4.62
CA HIS A 11 -16.50 -4.74 5.52
C HIS A 11 -15.14 -4.98 4.87
N ARG A 12 -15.11 -5.44 3.61
CA ARG A 12 -13.87 -5.61 2.84
C ARG A 12 -13.13 -4.28 2.66
N ARG A 13 -13.82 -3.19 2.33
CA ARG A 13 -13.21 -1.86 2.20
C ARG A 13 -12.63 -1.35 3.51
N ARG A 14 -13.34 -1.51 4.64
CA ARG A 14 -12.85 -1.16 5.97
C ARG A 14 -11.60 -1.97 6.34
N HIS A 15 -11.65 -3.29 6.16
CA HIS A 15 -10.52 -4.18 6.43
C HIS A 15 -9.28 -3.81 5.61
N ARG A 16 -9.44 -3.54 4.31
CA ARG A 16 -8.34 -3.06 3.45
C ARG A 16 -7.74 -1.74 3.94
N THR A 17 -8.59 -0.80 4.37
CA THR A 17 -8.16 0.51 4.88
C THR A 17 -7.40 0.37 6.20
N ALA A 18 -7.91 -0.42 7.14
CA ALA A 18 -7.26 -0.69 8.43
C ALA A 18 -5.88 -1.33 8.25
N LYS A 19 -5.78 -2.33 7.37
CA LYS A 19 -4.51 -3.00 7.08
C LYS A 19 -3.50 -2.05 6.41
N ARG A 20 -3.94 -1.16 5.52
CA ARG A 20 -3.08 -0.11 4.93
C ARG A 20 -2.56 0.88 5.97
N ASN A 21 -3.44 1.35 6.87
CA ASN A 21 -3.06 2.27 7.94
C ASN A 21 -2.07 1.63 8.91
N LYS A 22 -2.25 0.34 9.25
CA LYS A 22 -1.28 -0.41 10.06
C LYS A 22 0.10 -0.46 9.40
N LEU A 23 0.17 -0.74 8.10
CA LEU A 23 1.45 -0.75 7.38
C LEU A 23 2.10 0.64 7.32
N ARG A 24 1.32 1.71 7.14
CA ARG A 24 1.84 3.10 7.20
C ARG A 24 2.36 3.47 8.58
N ALA A 25 1.65 3.09 9.64
CA ALA A 25 2.11 3.31 11.01
C ALA A 25 3.44 2.58 11.28
N GLN A 26 3.55 1.33 10.82
CA GLN A 26 4.80 0.56 10.90
C GLN A 26 5.93 1.21 10.11
N LEU A 27 5.66 1.78 8.94
CA LEU A 27 6.65 2.50 8.14
C LEU A 27 7.15 3.77 8.83
N ALA A 28 6.25 4.50 9.49
CA ALA A 28 6.59 5.68 10.27
C ALA A 28 7.57 5.34 11.40
N THR A 29 7.39 4.20 12.07
CA THR A 29 8.22 3.76 13.20
C THR A 29 9.40 2.86 12.81
N ALA A 30 9.46 2.38 11.57
CA ALA A 30 10.45 1.38 11.16
C ALA A 30 11.86 1.97 10.96
N PRO A 31 12.91 1.26 11.39
CA PRO A 31 14.29 1.55 11.02
C PRO A 31 14.52 1.47 9.50
N ALA A 32 15.48 2.23 8.97
CA ALA A 32 15.76 2.34 7.54
C ALA A 32 15.94 0.98 6.83
N ILE A 33 16.52 -0.01 7.52
CA ILE A 33 16.78 -1.36 7.00
C ILE A 33 15.47 -2.13 6.71
N GLY A 34 14.43 -1.91 7.52
CA GLY A 34 13.15 -2.62 7.40
C GLY A 34 12.09 -1.88 6.58
N ARG A 35 12.31 -0.59 6.28
CA ARG A 35 11.35 0.26 5.58
C ARG A 35 11.02 -0.25 4.17
N ALA A 36 12.03 -0.63 3.40
CA ALA A 36 11.85 -1.08 2.02
C ALA A 36 10.93 -2.32 1.92
N ALA A 37 11.00 -3.25 2.89
CA ALA A 37 10.14 -4.43 2.92
C ALA A 37 8.67 -4.08 3.24
N ILE A 38 8.45 -3.08 4.11
CA ILE A 38 7.10 -2.60 4.47
C ILE A 38 6.50 -1.82 3.30
N GLU A 39 7.30 -0.98 2.63
CA GLU A 39 6.91 -0.25 1.42
C GLU A 39 6.55 -1.20 0.28
N ALA A 40 7.39 -2.20 0.01
CA ALA A 40 7.12 -3.21 -1.01
C ALA A 40 5.82 -3.98 -0.74
N LYS A 41 5.54 -4.32 0.54
CA LYS A 41 4.26 -4.94 0.93
C LYS A 41 3.09 -3.99 0.71
N LEU A 42 3.23 -2.71 1.04
CA LEU A 42 2.16 -1.72 0.87
C LEU A 42 1.83 -1.52 -0.61
N GLN A 43 2.84 -1.46 -1.47
CA GLN A 43 2.69 -1.38 -2.93
C GLN A 43 2.05 -2.64 -3.52
N LYS A 44 2.58 -3.83 -3.20
CA LYS A 44 2.06 -5.12 -3.72
C LYS A 44 0.60 -5.36 -3.34
N THR A 45 0.21 -5.02 -2.11
CA THR A 45 -1.10 -5.40 -1.57
C THR A 45 -2.21 -4.43 -1.98
N TYR A 46 -1.88 -3.19 -2.33
CA TYR A 46 -2.88 -2.14 -2.53
C TYR A 46 -2.59 -1.17 -3.69
N ALA A 47 -1.76 -1.55 -4.66
CA ALA A 47 -1.58 -0.77 -5.88
C ALA A 47 -2.96 -0.36 -6.43
N LEU A 48 -3.20 0.95 -6.47
CA LEU A 48 -4.41 1.54 -7.02
C LEU A 48 -4.29 1.45 -8.54
N GLY A 49 -4.51 0.26 -9.09
CA GLY A 49 -4.69 0.06 -10.52
C GLY A 49 -3.56 0.57 -11.42
N SER A 50 -2.34 0.06 -11.26
CA SER A 50 -1.37 -0.06 -12.36
C SER A 50 -0.22 -1.00 -11.95
N GLY A 51 0.13 -1.96 -12.82
CA GLY A 51 1.56 -2.30 -12.94
C GLY A 51 2.31 -1.12 -13.57
N PRO A 52 3.63 -1.15 -13.78
CA PRO A 52 4.68 -2.03 -13.26
C PRO A 52 5.41 -1.38 -12.08
N GLN A 53 6.42 -2.08 -11.56
CA GLN A 53 7.34 -1.58 -10.53
C GLN A 53 7.88 -0.18 -10.84
N LEU A 54 7.98 0.61 -9.78
CA LEU A 54 8.81 1.81 -9.72
C LEU A 54 10.19 1.47 -10.32
N SER A 55 10.45 2.09 -11.46
CA SER A 55 11.71 2.14 -12.17
C SER A 55 12.88 2.23 -11.19
N LYS A 56 13.93 1.43 -11.44
CA LYS A 56 15.26 1.70 -10.91
C LYS A 56 15.65 3.12 -11.36
N SER A 57 15.46 4.11 -10.50
CA SER A 57 16.13 5.39 -10.61
C SER A 57 17.61 5.14 -10.35
N LYS A 58 18.38 4.88 -11.40
CA LYS A 58 19.82 5.00 -11.37
C LYS A 58 20.12 6.49 -11.41
N THR A 59 20.39 7.09 -10.26
CA THR A 59 20.99 8.41 -10.12
C THR A 59 22.52 8.28 -10.10
N ASN A 60 23.15 9.34 -10.62
CA ASN A 60 24.57 9.76 -10.60
C ASN A 60 25.31 9.48 -11.92
N ASP A 61 25.57 10.52 -12.73
CA ASP A 61 26.57 11.61 -12.58
C ASP A 61 28.01 11.12 -12.78
N VAL A 62 28.53 11.34 -14.00
CA VAL A 62 29.79 12.01 -14.42
C VAL A 62 29.94 11.83 -15.94
#